data_AF-A0A2G1VZ94-F1
#
_entry.id   AF-A0A2G1VZ94-F1
#
_cell.length_a   1.000
_cell.length_b   1.000
_cell.length_c   1.000
_cell.angle_alpha   90.00
_cell.angle_beta   90.00
_cell.angle_gamma   90.00
#
_symmetry.space_group_name_H-M   'P 1'
#
loop_
_entity.id
_entity.type
_entity.pdbx_description
1 polymer ?
#
loop_
_entity_poly.entity_id
_entity_poly.type
_entity_poly.pdbx_seq_one_letter_code
_entity_poly.pdbx_strand_id
1 'polypeptide(L)'
;MLRKQREITKRIQCPSCGCKAKRVSTSTIGALLDDDLAEQFTAGSRSCCATEGKGCASIKEDTGWRFCSSQDCDVVYFIEEGDTQFTKSQLKVSVGVKESSGERPLCYCFGHSVGSLKEELRMKGHSDALDDIRAKMKDPGCHCETSNPSGSCCLGSVTKGIRIAQEELGLNAPKTTTASTTASTTASSTGERVAKIGTIVSAIMASACCWLPLLLLAIGVSGAGIAATLEAYRPLFMVVTFGFLGAAFYFTYRPKKGTAETGKDCCPTESTVAEDCCAPTGKRLFNMMSMNKVMLWGVTMLAIAFLFFPSYVGVFLGTADDAVVSENMNQAVFKIEGMTCEGCSTILAEAIKTAPGVLAVHVDYEAGEALVGTEICCPVPEEEILLAIEQAGLNGKQLSSRSSSNQ
;
A
#
# COMPACT_ATOMS: atom_id res chain seq x y z
N MET A 1 10.66 49.15 -19.69
CA MET A 1 10.12 48.05 -20.50
C MET A 1 10.13 46.77 -19.68
N LEU A 2 9.01 46.45 -19.04
CA LEU A 2 8.83 45.22 -18.26
C LEU A 2 8.56 44.06 -19.22
N ARG A 3 9.52 43.14 -19.38
CA ARG A 3 9.30 41.83 -19.99
C ARG A 3 8.35 41.06 -19.06
N LYS A 4 7.05 41.13 -19.33
CA LYS A 4 6.06 40.25 -18.73
C LYS A 4 6.37 38.84 -19.24
N GLN A 5 7.09 38.05 -18.44
CA GLN A 5 7.14 36.60 -18.61
C GLN A 5 5.70 36.12 -18.60
N ARG A 6 5.14 35.82 -19.78
CA ARG A 6 3.92 35.02 -19.86
C ARG A 6 4.31 33.67 -19.26
N GLU A 7 3.79 33.35 -18.08
CA GLU A 7 3.66 31.96 -17.67
C GLU A 7 2.77 31.29 -18.72
N ILE A 8 3.40 30.66 -19.71
CA ILE A 8 2.69 29.91 -20.73
C ILE A 8 2.17 28.66 -20.02
N THR A 9 0.88 28.68 -19.68
CA THR A 9 0.22 27.54 -19.06
C THR A 9 0.11 26.45 -20.11
N LYS A 10 0.97 25.42 -20.03
CA LYS A 10 0.97 24.28 -20.96
C LYS A 10 -0.39 23.58 -20.93
N ARG A 11 -1.06 23.52 -22.07
CA ARG A 11 -2.38 22.91 -22.18
C ARG A 11 -2.29 21.38 -22.17
N ILE A 12 -2.59 20.75 -21.03
CA ILE A 12 -2.59 19.28 -20.88
C ILE A 12 -3.98 18.66 -21.16
N GLN A 13 -5.02 19.49 -21.18
CA GLN A 13 -6.40 19.10 -21.44
C GLN A 13 -6.81 19.51 -22.85
N CYS A 14 -7.64 18.70 -23.51
CA CYS A 14 -8.14 19.02 -24.83
C CYS A 14 -8.91 20.35 -24.83
N PRO A 15 -8.62 21.29 -25.76
CA PRO A 15 -9.33 22.57 -25.84
C PRO A 15 -10.82 22.44 -26.08
N SER A 16 -11.24 21.38 -26.78
CA SER A 16 -12.63 21.18 -27.21
C SER A 16 -13.47 20.47 -26.15
N CYS A 17 -12.95 19.40 -25.51
CA CYS A 17 -13.74 18.58 -24.59
C CYS A 17 -13.25 18.59 -23.13
N GLY A 18 -12.17 19.30 -22.79
CA GLY A 18 -11.61 19.36 -21.43
C GLY A 18 -10.97 18.04 -20.93
N CYS A 19 -11.03 16.96 -21.71
CA CYS A 19 -10.48 15.67 -21.31
C CYS A 19 -8.95 15.71 -21.24
N LYS A 20 -8.37 14.98 -20.27
CA LYS A 20 -6.91 14.83 -20.15
C LYS A 20 -6.34 14.14 -21.39
N ALA A 21 -5.31 14.75 -21.99
CA ALA A 21 -4.70 14.24 -23.20
C ALA A 21 -3.36 13.55 -22.94
N LYS A 22 -3.00 12.60 -23.81
CA LYS A 22 -1.73 11.86 -23.78
C LYS A 22 -0.68 12.59 -24.60
N ARG A 23 0.61 12.44 -24.28
CA ARG A 23 1.70 12.95 -25.14
C ARG A 23 1.81 12.12 -26.41
N VAL A 24 2.20 12.76 -27.52
CA VAL A 24 2.43 12.11 -28.81
C VAL A 24 3.60 12.77 -29.54
N SER A 25 4.41 12.03 -30.30
CA SER A 25 5.52 12.61 -31.06
C SER A 25 5.06 13.30 -32.35
N THR A 26 5.89 14.21 -32.84
CA THR A 26 5.75 14.78 -34.19
C THR A 26 5.90 13.74 -35.28
N SER A 27 6.67 12.66 -35.06
CA SER A 27 6.77 11.54 -35.99
C SER A 27 5.44 10.79 -36.17
N THR A 28 4.71 10.55 -35.07
CA THR A 28 3.36 9.96 -35.15
C THR A 28 2.41 10.88 -35.91
N ILE A 29 2.44 12.18 -35.61
CA ILE A 29 1.55 13.16 -36.23
C ILE A 29 1.83 13.24 -37.74
N GLY A 30 3.10 13.44 -38.12
CA GLY A 30 3.50 13.54 -39.52
C GLY A 30 3.22 12.28 -40.34
N ALA A 31 3.32 11.09 -39.73
CA ALA A 31 3.02 9.83 -40.42
C ALA A 31 1.52 9.63 -40.71
N LEU A 32 0.65 10.22 -39.88
CA LEU A 32 -0.80 9.92 -39.89
C LEU A 32 -1.67 11.06 -40.41
N LEU A 33 -1.19 12.30 -40.44
CA LEU A 33 -1.88 13.39 -41.10
C LEU A 33 -1.90 13.21 -42.62
N ASP A 34 -2.92 13.78 -43.26
CA ASP A 34 -2.98 13.93 -44.72
C ASP A 34 -1.74 14.65 -45.25
N ASP A 35 -1.35 14.35 -46.49
CA ASP A 35 -0.04 14.74 -47.04
C ASP A 35 0.21 16.26 -46.96
N ASP A 36 -0.81 17.08 -47.28
CA ASP A 36 -0.75 18.55 -47.22
C ASP A 36 -0.42 19.09 -45.81
N LEU A 37 -0.85 18.38 -44.77
CA LEU A 37 -0.64 18.78 -43.36
C LEU A 37 0.61 18.13 -42.77
N ALA A 38 1.00 16.97 -43.28
CA ALA A 38 2.18 16.22 -42.84
C ALA A 38 3.49 16.94 -43.14
N GLU A 39 3.56 17.77 -44.19
CA GLU A 39 4.74 18.54 -44.57
C GLU A 39 5.29 19.42 -43.44
N GLN A 40 4.44 19.85 -42.51
CA GLN A 40 4.83 20.66 -41.35
C GLN A 40 5.67 19.88 -40.32
N PHE A 41 5.73 18.55 -40.43
CA PHE A 41 6.36 17.65 -39.46
C PHE A 41 7.54 16.84 -40.03
N THR A 42 7.78 16.90 -41.34
CA THR A 42 8.82 16.11 -42.03
C THR A 42 10.26 16.59 -41.79
N ALA A 43 10.44 17.81 -41.25
CA ALA A 43 11.75 18.45 -41.12
C ALA A 43 12.63 18.01 -39.92
N GLY A 44 12.22 17.02 -39.11
CA GLY A 44 12.95 16.71 -37.86
C GLY A 44 12.89 15.31 -37.28
N SER A 45 12.25 14.32 -37.91
CA SER A 45 12.10 13.01 -37.27
C SER A 45 13.29 12.08 -37.54
N ARG A 46 14.22 11.95 -36.57
CA ARG A 46 15.05 10.75 -36.48
C ARG A 46 14.13 9.56 -36.18
N SER A 47 13.99 8.65 -37.15
CA SER A 47 13.31 7.37 -36.98
C SER A 47 14.01 6.53 -35.91
N CYS A 48 13.29 6.13 -34.88
CA CYS A 48 13.79 5.29 -33.79
C CYS A 48 14.12 3.84 -34.23
N CYS A 49 13.79 3.46 -35.47
CA CYS A 49 13.97 2.10 -35.97
C CYS A 49 15.34 1.84 -36.65
N ALA A 50 16.27 2.80 -36.60
CA ALA A 50 17.59 2.65 -37.23
C ALA A 50 18.63 1.89 -36.36
N THR A 51 18.25 1.30 -35.23
CA THR A 51 19.19 0.55 -34.38
C THR A 51 18.84 -0.93 -34.33
N GLU A 52 19.75 -1.74 -34.88
CA GLU A 52 19.80 -3.19 -34.80
C GLU A 52 19.41 -3.72 -33.41
N GLY A 53 18.23 -4.33 -33.30
CA GLY A 53 17.94 -5.29 -32.23
C GLY A 53 17.61 -4.78 -30.83
N LYS A 54 17.40 -3.48 -30.61
CA LYS A 54 16.86 -2.98 -29.32
C LYS A 54 15.49 -2.33 -29.57
N GLY A 55 14.44 -2.95 -29.03
CA GLY A 55 13.04 -2.57 -29.25
C GLY A 55 12.69 -1.10 -28.97
N CYS A 56 11.45 -0.75 -29.30
CA CYS A 56 10.92 0.62 -29.31
C CYS A 56 11.27 1.40 -28.02
N ALA A 57 12.12 2.42 -28.17
CA ALA A 57 12.43 3.34 -27.08
C ALA A 57 11.29 4.36 -26.95
N SER A 58 10.66 4.44 -25.76
CA SER A 58 9.70 5.52 -25.48
C SER A 58 10.34 6.88 -25.73
N ILE A 59 9.63 7.73 -26.47
CA ILE A 59 9.97 9.12 -26.75
C ILE A 59 10.29 9.82 -25.42
N LYS A 60 11.57 10.19 -25.23
CA LYS A 60 12.04 10.91 -24.04
C LYS A 60 11.78 12.41 -24.11
N GLU A 61 11.52 12.94 -25.30
CA GLU A 61 11.39 14.38 -25.56
C GLU A 61 9.91 14.80 -25.65
N ASP A 62 9.52 15.75 -24.81
CA ASP A 62 8.18 16.33 -24.82
C ASP A 62 8.07 17.28 -26.03
N THR A 63 7.42 16.83 -27.09
CA THR A 63 7.25 17.58 -28.35
C THR A 63 6.25 18.73 -28.23
N GLY A 64 5.57 18.86 -27.08
CA GLY A 64 4.48 19.81 -26.88
C GLY A 64 3.19 19.41 -27.58
N TRP A 65 3.08 18.20 -28.13
CA TRP A 65 1.87 17.72 -28.79
C TRP A 65 1.11 16.70 -27.96
N ARG A 66 -0.23 16.75 -28.08
CA ARG A 66 -1.16 15.97 -27.28
C ARG A 66 -2.18 15.24 -28.13
N PHE A 67 -2.48 13.99 -27.76
CA PHE A 67 -3.53 13.14 -28.32
C PHE A 67 -4.76 13.10 -27.41
N CYS A 68 -5.92 13.45 -27.94
CA CYS A 68 -7.20 13.39 -27.25
C CYS A 68 -7.88 12.03 -27.49
N SER A 69 -8.04 11.24 -26.43
CA SER A 69 -8.68 9.91 -26.50
C SER A 69 -10.18 9.92 -26.21
N SER A 70 -10.81 11.10 -26.08
CA SER A 70 -12.26 11.18 -25.85
C SER A 70 -13.01 10.76 -27.11
N GLN A 71 -14.01 9.89 -26.96
CA GLN A 71 -14.75 9.30 -28.09
C GLN A 71 -15.63 10.35 -28.78
N ASP A 72 -16.34 11.16 -28.00
CA ASP A 72 -17.29 12.19 -28.48
C ASP A 72 -16.62 13.50 -28.91
N CYS A 73 -15.29 13.51 -29.06
CA CYS A 73 -14.52 14.69 -29.45
C CYS A 73 -13.87 14.49 -30.80
N ASP A 74 -14.10 15.40 -31.74
CA ASP A 74 -13.53 15.32 -33.09
C ASP A 74 -12.03 15.66 -33.13
N VAL A 75 -11.52 16.40 -32.15
CA VAL A 75 -10.09 16.72 -32.03
C VAL A 75 -9.30 15.45 -31.72
N VAL A 76 -8.29 15.16 -32.55
CA VAL A 76 -7.34 14.06 -32.38
C VAL A 76 -6.05 14.57 -31.78
N TYR A 77 -5.43 15.57 -32.40
CA TYR A 77 -4.16 16.16 -31.96
C TYR A 77 -4.32 17.65 -31.65
N PHE A 78 -3.57 18.16 -30.68
CA PHE A 78 -3.45 19.59 -30.43
C PHE A 78 -2.10 19.93 -29.80
N ILE A 79 -1.65 21.17 -29.99
CA ILE A 79 -0.41 21.68 -29.41
C ILE A 79 -0.66 22.25 -28.00
N GLU A 80 0.30 22.10 -27.09
CA GLU A 80 0.27 22.67 -25.73
C GLU A 80 0.30 24.19 -25.74
N GLU A 81 1.00 24.77 -26.71
CA GLU A 81 1.27 26.19 -26.86
C GLU A 81 0.85 26.64 -28.26
N GLY A 82 -0.20 27.46 -28.35
CA GLY A 82 -0.83 27.86 -29.61
C GLY A 82 -2.24 27.29 -29.77
N ASP A 83 -2.81 27.47 -30.97
CA ASP A 83 -4.20 27.11 -31.28
C ASP A 83 -4.32 26.01 -32.35
N THR A 84 -3.20 25.42 -32.77
CA THR A 84 -3.20 24.37 -33.79
C THR A 84 -3.78 23.07 -33.25
N GLN A 85 -4.79 22.54 -33.95
CA GLN A 85 -5.43 21.28 -33.66
C GLN A 85 -5.76 20.54 -34.96
N PHE A 86 -5.75 19.21 -34.89
CA PHE A 86 -6.12 18.34 -36.00
C PHE A 86 -7.29 17.44 -35.61
N THR A 87 -8.25 17.28 -36.52
CA THR A 87 -9.46 16.51 -36.31
C THR A 87 -9.40 15.16 -37.03
N LYS A 88 -10.37 14.28 -36.76
CA LYS A 88 -10.48 12.95 -37.41
C LYS A 88 -10.41 13.00 -38.93
N SER A 89 -11.00 14.01 -39.56
CA SER A 89 -11.08 14.12 -41.02
C SER A 89 -9.77 14.51 -41.70
N GLN A 90 -8.74 14.84 -40.92
CA GLN A 90 -7.42 15.27 -41.40
C GLN A 90 -6.36 14.18 -41.25
N LEU A 91 -6.79 12.96 -40.94
CA LEU A 91 -5.94 11.79 -40.76
C LEU A 91 -6.22 10.76 -41.85
N LYS A 92 -5.14 10.11 -42.31
CA LYS A 92 -5.15 9.01 -43.28
C LYS A 92 -5.84 7.75 -42.77
N VAL A 93 -6.00 7.63 -41.45
CA VAL A 93 -6.56 6.45 -40.78
C VAL A 93 -7.71 6.84 -39.85
N SER A 94 -8.70 5.96 -39.74
CA SER A 94 -9.75 6.11 -38.73
C SER A 94 -9.17 5.89 -37.33
N VAL A 95 -9.65 6.66 -36.36
CA VAL A 95 -9.11 6.62 -34.98
C VAL A 95 -10.03 5.76 -34.12
N GLY A 96 -9.73 4.47 -33.98
CA GLY A 96 -10.68 3.50 -33.41
C GLY A 96 -11.24 3.82 -32.01
N VAL A 97 -10.51 4.56 -31.15
CA VAL A 97 -11.06 5.00 -29.84
C VAL A 97 -12.12 6.10 -29.94
N LYS A 98 -12.26 6.72 -31.12
CA LYS A 98 -13.26 7.75 -31.45
C LYS A 98 -14.41 7.21 -32.31
N GLU A 99 -14.33 5.95 -32.71
CA GLU A 99 -15.36 5.30 -33.51
C GLU A 99 -16.31 4.53 -32.59
N SER A 100 -17.62 4.72 -32.77
CA SER A 100 -18.67 4.00 -32.02
C SER A 100 -19.22 2.79 -32.79
N SER A 101 -18.99 2.75 -34.11
CA SER A 101 -19.48 1.70 -35.00
C SER A 101 -18.40 1.28 -36.02
N GLY A 102 -18.69 0.26 -36.83
CA GLY A 102 -17.75 -0.27 -37.81
C GLY A 102 -16.60 -1.08 -37.19
N GLU A 103 -15.48 -1.13 -37.91
CA GLU A 103 -14.32 -1.96 -37.56
C GLU A 103 -13.65 -1.51 -36.25
N ARG A 104 -13.53 -0.20 -36.01
CA ARG A 104 -12.85 0.40 -34.84
C ARG A 104 -11.43 -0.17 -34.67
N PRO A 105 -10.45 0.31 -35.46
CA PRO A 105 -9.09 -0.24 -35.47
C PRO A 105 -8.35 -0.04 -34.13
N LEU A 106 -7.66 -1.09 -33.68
CA LEU A 106 -6.93 -1.11 -32.40
C LEU A 106 -5.43 -1.35 -32.60
N CYS A 107 -5.06 -2.34 -33.42
CA CYS A 107 -3.69 -2.61 -33.85
C CYS A 107 -3.53 -2.25 -35.32
N TYR A 108 -2.95 -1.09 -35.58
CA TYR A 108 -2.76 -0.57 -36.94
C TYR A 108 -1.64 -1.31 -37.69
N CYS A 109 -0.68 -1.92 -37.00
CA CYS A 109 0.39 -2.70 -37.63
C CYS A 109 -0.12 -4.02 -38.23
N PHE A 110 -1.04 -4.70 -37.55
CA PHE A 110 -1.44 -6.07 -37.88
C PHE A 110 -2.94 -6.24 -38.16
N GLY A 111 -3.70 -5.14 -38.20
CA GLY A 111 -5.09 -5.14 -38.64
C GLY A 111 -6.12 -5.62 -37.61
N HIS A 112 -5.78 -5.67 -36.31
CA HIS A 112 -6.77 -6.04 -35.28
C HIS A 112 -7.69 -4.87 -34.97
N SER A 113 -8.99 -5.12 -35.02
CA SER A 113 -10.07 -4.15 -34.84
C SER A 113 -11.12 -4.72 -33.86
N VAL A 114 -12.02 -3.90 -33.31
CA VAL A 114 -13.13 -4.47 -32.53
C VAL A 114 -14.00 -5.39 -33.39
N GLY A 115 -14.12 -5.09 -34.70
CA GLY A 115 -14.77 -5.95 -35.69
C GLY A 115 -14.12 -7.33 -35.80
N SER A 116 -12.80 -7.39 -36.00
CA SER A 116 -12.05 -8.66 -36.12
C SER A 116 -12.11 -9.47 -34.83
N LEU A 117 -12.02 -8.81 -33.67
CA LEU A 117 -12.13 -9.46 -32.38
C LEU A 117 -13.50 -10.07 -32.15
N LYS A 118 -14.58 -9.40 -32.56
CA LYS A 118 -15.93 -9.97 -32.51
C LYS A 118 -16.04 -11.20 -33.38
N GLU A 119 -15.43 -11.19 -34.56
CA GLU A 119 -15.47 -12.32 -35.47
C GLU A 119 -14.72 -13.54 -34.91
N GLU A 120 -13.52 -13.33 -34.36
CA GLU A 120 -12.79 -14.38 -33.64
C GLU A 120 -13.61 -14.95 -32.49
N LEU A 121 -14.23 -14.10 -31.68
CA LEU A 121 -15.05 -14.52 -30.54
C LEU A 121 -16.30 -15.29 -30.97
N ARG A 122 -16.94 -14.93 -32.09
CA ARG A 122 -18.08 -15.69 -32.64
C ARG A 122 -17.66 -17.07 -33.15
N MET A 123 -16.52 -17.15 -33.83
CA MET A 123 -16.07 -18.36 -34.50
C MET A 123 -15.38 -19.35 -33.55
N LYS A 124 -14.53 -18.85 -32.65
CA LYS A 124 -13.67 -19.67 -31.78
C LYS A 124 -14.09 -19.67 -30.31
N GLY A 125 -14.95 -18.73 -29.89
CA GLY A 125 -15.29 -18.50 -28.48
C GLY A 125 -14.19 -17.81 -27.65
N HIS A 126 -13.02 -17.56 -28.24
CA HIS A 126 -11.90 -16.84 -27.64
C HIS A 126 -11.21 -15.98 -28.71
N SER A 127 -10.32 -15.08 -28.30
CA SER A 127 -9.53 -14.25 -29.22
C SER A 127 -8.05 -14.53 -29.04
N ASP A 128 -7.37 -14.78 -30.16
CA ASP A 128 -5.93 -15.03 -30.22
C ASP A 128 -5.15 -13.74 -30.54
N ALA A 129 -5.84 -12.61 -30.72
CA ALA A 129 -5.25 -11.36 -31.19
C ALA A 129 -4.04 -10.89 -30.37
N LEU A 130 -4.07 -11.03 -29.04
CA LEU A 130 -2.93 -10.63 -28.21
C LEU A 130 -1.70 -11.49 -28.46
N ASP A 131 -1.87 -12.79 -28.67
CA ASP A 131 -0.76 -13.72 -28.91
C ASP A 131 -0.24 -13.60 -30.33
N ASP A 132 -1.14 -13.40 -31.30
CA ASP A 132 -0.79 -13.06 -32.68
C ASP A 132 0.03 -11.76 -32.75
N ILE A 133 -0.38 -10.70 -32.04
CA ILE A 133 0.36 -9.44 -31.99
C ILE A 133 1.74 -9.65 -31.38
N ARG A 134 1.85 -10.38 -30.25
CA ARG A 134 3.14 -10.64 -29.59
C ARG A 134 4.09 -11.44 -30.48
N ALA A 135 3.56 -12.40 -31.23
CA ALA A 135 4.34 -13.16 -32.20
C ALA A 135 4.85 -12.24 -33.33
N LYS A 136 3.96 -11.48 -33.97
CA LYS A 136 4.31 -10.57 -35.07
C LYS A 136 5.20 -9.40 -34.66
N MET A 137 5.15 -8.98 -33.39
CA MET A 137 6.08 -8.00 -32.83
C MET A 137 7.54 -8.49 -32.80
N LYS A 138 7.78 -9.81 -32.76
CA LYS A 138 9.13 -10.38 -32.82
C LYS A 138 9.63 -10.47 -34.27
N ASP A 139 8.76 -10.91 -35.17
CA ASP A 139 9.02 -11.04 -36.60
C ASP A 139 7.66 -11.00 -37.33
N PRO A 140 7.39 -10.03 -38.22
CA PRO A 140 8.32 -9.08 -38.88
C PRO A 140 8.69 -7.82 -38.08
N GLY A 141 8.14 -7.63 -36.88
CA GLY A 141 8.30 -6.40 -36.10
C GLY A 141 7.10 -5.44 -36.22
N CYS A 142 7.07 -4.41 -35.36
CA CYS A 142 5.97 -3.42 -35.34
C CYS A 142 6.47 -1.97 -35.47
N HIS A 143 5.61 -1.10 -35.98
CA HIS A 143 5.87 0.33 -36.17
C HIS A 143 4.75 1.17 -35.55
N CYS A 144 4.40 0.88 -34.29
CA CYS A 144 3.28 1.52 -33.59
C CYS A 144 3.43 3.05 -33.54
N GLU A 145 4.66 3.57 -33.47
CA GLU A 145 4.95 5.00 -33.39
C GLU A 145 4.49 5.79 -34.61
N THR A 146 4.41 5.16 -35.79
CA THR A 146 4.01 5.83 -37.04
C THR A 146 2.68 5.34 -37.60
N SER A 147 2.14 4.24 -37.07
CA SER A 147 0.85 3.68 -37.52
C SER A 147 -0.29 3.88 -36.52
N ASN A 148 0.00 3.98 -35.22
CA ASN A 148 -1.03 4.12 -34.20
C ASN A 148 -1.26 5.62 -33.87
N PRO A 149 -2.48 6.16 -34.00
CA PRO A 149 -2.78 7.55 -33.67
C PRO A 149 -2.42 7.99 -32.25
N SER A 150 -2.36 7.05 -31.30
CA SER A 150 -1.91 7.37 -29.94
C SER A 150 -0.39 7.48 -29.78
N GLY A 151 0.38 7.10 -30.81
CA GLY A 151 1.85 6.98 -30.76
C GLY A 151 2.36 5.92 -29.76
N SER A 152 1.49 5.00 -29.33
CA SER A 152 1.78 4.04 -28.25
C SER A 152 1.49 2.60 -28.65
N CYS A 153 2.00 1.63 -27.87
CA CYS A 153 1.78 0.21 -28.12
C CYS A 153 0.28 -0.15 -28.05
N CYS A 154 -0.18 -0.93 -29.03
CA CYS A 154 -1.59 -1.29 -29.19
C CYS A 154 -2.11 -2.33 -28.18
N LEU A 155 -1.24 -3.09 -27.50
CA LEU A 155 -1.65 -4.22 -26.64
C LEU A 155 -2.69 -3.83 -25.58
N GLY A 156 -2.55 -2.65 -24.97
CA GLY A 156 -3.53 -2.14 -24.01
C GLY A 156 -4.89 -1.83 -24.66
N SER A 157 -4.88 -1.23 -25.84
CA SER A 157 -6.09 -0.93 -26.62
C SER A 157 -6.79 -2.22 -27.08
N VAL A 158 -6.03 -3.22 -27.51
CA VAL A 158 -6.56 -4.53 -27.93
C VAL A 158 -7.15 -5.28 -26.74
N THR A 159 -6.47 -5.29 -25.59
CA THR A 159 -7.00 -5.89 -24.35
C THR A 159 -8.36 -5.27 -23.97
N LYS A 160 -8.46 -3.94 -24.05
CA LYS A 160 -9.73 -3.24 -23.82
C LYS A 160 -10.77 -3.59 -24.90
N GLY A 161 -10.35 -3.67 -26.15
CA GLY A 161 -11.19 -4.04 -27.29
C GLY A 161 -11.80 -5.43 -27.19
N ILE A 162 -11.06 -6.42 -26.69
CA ILE A 162 -11.58 -7.78 -26.47
C ILE A 162 -12.76 -7.74 -25.50
N ARG A 163 -12.63 -6.98 -24.39
CA ARG A 163 -13.73 -6.82 -23.43
C ARG A 163 -14.95 -6.15 -24.05
N ILE A 164 -14.74 -5.07 -24.81
CA ILE A 164 -15.81 -4.38 -25.54
C ILE A 164 -16.50 -5.34 -26.51
N ALA A 165 -15.73 -6.14 -27.26
CA ALA A 165 -16.27 -7.13 -28.18
C ALA A 165 -17.09 -8.20 -27.46
N GLN A 166 -16.62 -8.71 -26.31
CA GLN A 166 -17.36 -9.69 -25.49
C GLN A 166 -18.67 -9.11 -24.93
N GLU A 167 -18.63 -7.87 -24.44
CA GLU A 167 -19.81 -7.15 -23.92
C GLU A 167 -20.84 -6.95 -25.04
N GLU A 168 -20.42 -6.49 -26.21
CA GLU A 168 -21.30 -6.25 -27.36
C GLU A 168 -21.83 -7.53 -28.02
N LEU A 169 -21.17 -8.68 -27.81
CA LEU A 169 -21.67 -9.99 -28.22
C LEU A 169 -22.54 -10.66 -27.16
N GLY A 170 -22.69 -10.08 -25.97
CA GLY A 170 -23.43 -10.69 -24.87
C GLY A 170 -22.76 -11.95 -24.30
N LEU A 171 -21.47 -12.19 -24.57
CA LEU A 171 -20.74 -13.36 -24.06
C LEU A 171 -20.45 -13.27 -22.56
N ASN A 172 -20.60 -12.08 -21.97
CA ASN A 172 -20.53 -11.85 -20.53
C ASN A 172 -21.88 -12.04 -19.81
N ALA A 173 -22.94 -12.43 -20.53
CA ALA A 173 -24.22 -12.79 -19.92
C ALA A 173 -24.19 -14.27 -19.46
N PRO A 174 -24.50 -14.57 -18.19
CA PRO A 174 -24.77 -15.95 -17.79
C PRO A 174 -26.00 -16.44 -18.56
N LYS A 175 -25.88 -17.60 -19.20
CA LYS A 175 -26.96 -18.26 -19.96
C LYS A 175 -28.21 -18.43 -19.08
N THR A 176 -29.27 -17.72 -19.49
CA THR A 176 -30.71 -17.93 -19.32
C THR A 176 -31.20 -18.94 -18.26
N THR A 177 -31.98 -18.44 -17.29
CA THR A 177 -33.30 -19.02 -17.01
C THR A 177 -34.30 -17.89 -16.75
N THR A 178 -35.27 -17.80 -17.67
CA THR A 178 -36.66 -17.33 -17.60
C THR A 178 -37.06 -16.10 -16.75
N ALA A 179 -37.77 -15.21 -17.44
CA ALA A 179 -38.44 -13.98 -17.02
C ALA A 179 -39.11 -13.99 -15.62
N SER A 180 -38.89 -12.92 -14.85
CA SER A 180 -39.95 -11.97 -14.44
C SER A 180 -39.36 -10.76 -13.67
N THR A 181 -39.64 -9.57 -14.18
CA THR A 181 -40.04 -8.34 -13.47
C THR A 181 -39.23 -7.83 -12.26
N THR A 182 -38.51 -6.73 -12.51
CA THR A 182 -38.30 -5.54 -11.65
C THR A 182 -37.77 -5.72 -10.21
N ALA A 183 -36.50 -5.36 -9.99
CA ALA A 183 -36.06 -4.35 -9.01
C ALA A 183 -34.54 -4.39 -8.81
N SER A 184 -33.94 -3.21 -8.79
CA SER A 184 -32.54 -2.92 -8.52
C SER A 184 -32.05 -3.57 -7.22
N THR A 185 -31.04 -4.44 -7.27
CA THR A 185 -30.11 -4.66 -6.16
C THR A 185 -28.77 -5.18 -6.70
N THR A 186 -27.71 -4.45 -6.41
CA THR A 186 -26.31 -4.78 -6.73
C THR A 186 -25.87 -6.05 -6.02
N ALA A 187 -25.80 -7.17 -6.76
CA ALA A 187 -25.22 -8.42 -6.29
C ALA A 187 -23.68 -8.31 -6.26
N SER A 188 -23.16 -7.93 -5.10
CA SER A 188 -21.73 -7.89 -4.83
C SER A 188 -21.17 -9.31 -4.62
N SER A 189 -20.10 -9.62 -5.35
CA SER A 189 -19.33 -10.87 -5.18
C SER A 189 -18.79 -10.98 -3.76
N THR A 190 -18.79 -12.19 -3.19
CA THR A 190 -18.31 -12.47 -1.82
C THR A 190 -16.88 -11.96 -1.61
N GLY A 191 -16.04 -11.97 -2.64
CA GLY A 191 -14.68 -11.42 -2.59
C GLY A 191 -14.62 -9.89 -2.45
N GLU A 192 -15.53 -9.15 -3.10
CA GLU A 192 -15.60 -7.69 -2.98
C GLU A 192 -16.18 -7.26 -1.62
N ARG A 193 -17.15 -8.01 -1.08
CA ARG A 193 -17.66 -7.82 0.29
C ARG A 193 -16.56 -8.02 1.33
N VAL A 194 -15.79 -9.10 1.22
CA VAL A 194 -14.68 -9.41 2.14
C VAL A 194 -13.58 -8.34 2.06
N ALA A 195 -13.23 -7.89 0.85
CA ALA A 195 -12.23 -6.83 0.68
C ALA A 195 -12.69 -5.48 1.26
N LYS A 196 -13.95 -5.07 1.03
CA LYS A 196 -14.51 -3.82 1.57
C LYS A 196 -14.62 -3.85 3.10
N ILE A 197 -15.05 -4.98 3.67
CA ILE A 197 -15.13 -5.14 5.13
C ILE A 197 -13.72 -5.11 5.73
N GLY A 198 -12.75 -5.78 5.11
CA GLY A 198 -11.35 -5.80 5.55
C GLY A 198 -10.71 -4.41 5.61
N THR A 199 -10.98 -3.54 4.63
CA THR A 199 -10.45 -2.18 4.63
C THR A 199 -11.04 -1.29 5.73
N ILE A 200 -12.33 -1.48 6.04
CA ILE A 200 -13.03 -0.70 7.08
C ILE A 200 -12.54 -1.11 8.47
N VAL A 201 -12.47 -2.41 8.74
CA VAL A 201 -12.01 -2.94 10.04
C VAL A 201 -10.55 -2.57 10.30
N SER A 202 -9.69 -2.62 9.27
CA SER A 202 -8.28 -2.22 9.38
C SER A 202 -8.12 -0.73 9.74
N ALA A 203 -8.89 0.15 9.09
CA ALA A 203 -8.85 1.59 9.37
C ALA A 203 -9.32 1.94 10.80
N ILE A 204 -10.36 1.26 11.29
CA ILE A 204 -10.88 1.44 12.65
C ILE A 204 -9.86 0.95 13.68
N MET A 205 -9.26 -0.23 13.49
CA MET A 205 -8.23 -0.75 14.41
C MET A 205 -6.98 0.13 14.44
N ALA A 206 -6.52 0.60 13.28
CA ALA A 206 -5.36 1.49 13.18
C ALA A 206 -5.61 2.87 13.82
N SER A 207 -6.86 3.33 13.82
CA SER A 207 -7.25 4.58 14.47
C SER A 207 -7.46 4.38 15.98
N ALA A 208 -8.00 3.23 16.39
CA ALA A 208 -8.24 2.89 17.79
C ALA A 208 -6.94 2.78 18.59
N CYS A 209 -5.86 2.21 18.02
CA CYS A 209 -4.59 2.08 18.77
C CYS A 209 -3.91 3.42 19.13
N CYS A 210 -4.25 4.51 18.43
CA CYS A 210 -3.68 5.84 18.70
C CYS A 210 -4.63 6.76 19.48
N TRP A 211 -5.95 6.65 19.25
CA TRP A 211 -6.94 7.52 19.87
C TRP A 211 -7.48 6.97 21.19
N LEU A 212 -7.52 5.64 21.36
CA LEU A 212 -8.03 5.03 22.58
C LEU A 212 -7.19 5.39 23.82
N PRO A 213 -5.84 5.41 23.78
CA PRO A 213 -5.05 5.85 24.93
C PRO A 213 -5.29 7.33 25.30
N LEU A 214 -5.42 8.21 24.29
CA LEU A 214 -5.67 9.64 24.52
C LEU A 214 -7.08 9.88 25.08
N LEU A 215 -8.07 9.12 24.61
CA LEU A 215 -9.44 9.17 25.11
C LEU A 215 -9.55 8.67 26.55
N LEU A 216 -8.85 7.59 26.91
CA LEU A 216 -8.84 7.06 28.28
C LEU A 216 -8.17 8.02 29.27
N LEU A 217 -7.10 8.70 28.85
CA LEU A 217 -6.50 9.80 29.61
C LEU A 217 -7.47 10.96 29.81
N ALA A 218 -8.26 11.33 28.79
CA ALA A 218 -9.26 12.38 28.88
C ALA A 218 -10.43 12.04 29.83
N ILE A 219 -10.75 10.75 29.98
CA ILE A 219 -11.79 10.27 30.91
C ILE A 219 -11.22 10.09 32.33
N GLY A 220 -9.92 10.34 32.54
CA GLY A 220 -9.28 10.29 33.87
C GLY A 220 -9.11 8.86 34.40
N VAL A 221 -9.24 7.85 33.54
CA VAL A 221 -8.95 6.46 33.92
C VAL A 221 -7.43 6.29 33.84
N SER A 222 -6.77 6.27 35.00
CA SER A 222 -5.35 5.96 35.08
C SER A 222 -5.13 4.55 34.50
N GLY A 223 -4.23 4.43 33.52
CA GLY A 223 -4.04 3.21 32.74
C GLY A 223 -3.65 1.97 33.56
N ALA A 224 -3.29 2.13 34.83
CA ALA A 224 -2.89 1.07 35.75
C ALA A 224 -3.95 -0.04 35.92
N GLY A 225 -5.24 0.33 36.07
CA GLY A 225 -6.31 -0.66 36.27
C GLY A 225 -6.66 -1.48 35.02
N ILE A 226 -6.55 -0.87 33.84
CA ILE A 226 -6.82 -1.55 32.56
C ILE A 226 -5.60 -2.35 32.09
N ALA A 227 -4.39 -1.88 32.37
CA ALA A 227 -3.14 -2.56 32.01
C ALA A 227 -3.04 -3.96 32.65
N ALA A 228 -3.36 -4.11 33.94
CA ALA A 228 -3.28 -5.40 34.63
C ALA A 228 -4.21 -6.48 34.03
N THR A 229 -5.40 -6.09 33.56
CA THR A 229 -6.33 -7.04 32.91
C THR A 229 -5.95 -7.35 31.46
N LEU A 230 -5.37 -6.38 30.74
CA LEU A 230 -4.88 -6.58 29.37
C LEU A 230 -3.58 -7.40 29.32
N GLU A 231 -2.76 -7.36 30.37
CA GLU A 231 -1.58 -8.21 30.50
C GLU A 231 -1.93 -9.70 30.52
N ALA A 232 -3.05 -10.09 31.15
CA ALA A 232 -3.54 -11.46 31.12
C ALA A 232 -3.89 -11.95 29.70
N TYR A 233 -4.31 -11.05 28.80
CA TYR A 233 -4.63 -11.36 27.39
C TYR A 233 -3.44 -11.15 26.44
N ARG A 234 -2.29 -10.66 26.94
CA ARG A 234 -1.07 -10.48 26.14
C ARG A 234 -0.64 -11.72 25.34
N PRO A 235 -0.63 -12.95 25.89
CA PRO A 235 -0.30 -14.14 25.08
C PRO A 235 -1.32 -14.42 23.97
N LEU A 236 -2.61 -14.12 24.19
CA LEU A 236 -3.65 -14.27 23.17
C LEU A 236 -3.42 -13.29 22.01
N PHE A 237 -3.15 -12.01 22.31
CA PHE A 237 -2.84 -11.02 21.28
C PHE A 237 -1.56 -11.34 20.51
N MET A 238 -0.54 -11.92 21.17
CA MET A 238 0.65 -12.43 20.47
C MET A 238 0.29 -13.52 19.46
N VAL A 239 -0.47 -14.54 19.85
CA VAL A 239 -0.87 -15.64 18.96
C VAL A 239 -1.66 -15.12 17.75
N VAL A 240 -2.60 -14.21 17.97
CA VAL A 240 -3.39 -13.59 16.88
C VAL A 240 -2.49 -12.80 15.93
N THR A 241 -1.55 -12.03 16.45
CA THR A 241 -0.60 -11.22 15.66
C THR A 241 0.33 -12.09 14.83
N PHE A 242 0.89 -13.15 15.41
CA PHE A 242 1.71 -14.11 14.68
C PHE A 242 0.89 -14.87 13.62
N GLY A 243 -0.38 -15.16 13.89
CA GLY A 243 -1.31 -15.72 12.90
C GLY A 243 -1.51 -14.82 11.68
N PHE A 244 -1.76 -13.52 11.89
CA PHE A 244 -1.90 -12.55 10.80
C PHE A 244 -0.60 -12.33 10.03
N LEU A 245 0.55 -12.22 10.71
CA LEU A 245 1.85 -12.14 10.05
C LEU A 245 2.15 -13.40 9.25
N GLY A 246 1.89 -14.58 9.81
CA GLY A 246 2.04 -15.87 9.13
C GLY A 246 1.16 -15.97 7.88
N ALA A 247 -0.10 -15.53 7.96
CA ALA A 247 -0.98 -15.45 6.80
C ALA A 247 -0.45 -14.45 5.76
N ALA A 248 0.02 -13.27 6.18
CA ALA A 248 0.58 -12.27 5.28
C ALA A 248 1.86 -12.76 4.57
N PHE A 249 2.76 -13.44 5.29
CA PHE A 249 3.91 -14.12 4.71
C PHE A 249 3.48 -15.22 3.75
N TYR A 250 2.51 -16.05 4.15
CA TYR A 250 1.97 -17.09 3.30
C TYR A 250 1.41 -16.52 2.00
N PHE A 251 0.54 -15.52 2.03
CA PHE A 251 -0.03 -14.94 0.81
C PHE A 251 0.99 -14.16 -0.03
N THR A 252 2.00 -13.55 0.60
CA THR A 252 3.04 -12.78 -0.10
C THR A 252 4.08 -13.68 -0.78
N TYR A 253 4.40 -14.83 -0.19
CA TYR A 253 5.40 -15.77 -0.69
C TYR A 253 4.81 -17.00 -1.39
N ARG A 254 3.50 -17.25 -1.29
CA ARG A 254 2.86 -18.33 -2.03
C ARG A 254 2.94 -18.03 -3.52
N PRO A 255 3.61 -18.88 -4.32
CA PRO A 255 3.59 -18.73 -5.77
C PRO A 255 2.14 -18.87 -6.22
N LYS A 256 1.64 -17.88 -6.97
CA LYS A 256 0.36 -18.02 -7.66
C LYS A 256 0.49 -19.22 -8.58
N LYS A 257 -0.12 -20.35 -8.20
CA LYS A 257 -0.34 -21.45 -9.13
C LYS A 257 -1.17 -20.87 -10.26
N GLY A 258 -0.58 -20.75 -11.44
CA GLY A 258 -1.36 -20.63 -12.67
C GLY A 258 -2.36 -21.77 -12.66
N THR A 259 -3.64 -21.45 -12.74
CA THR A 259 -4.70 -22.43 -12.94
C THR A 259 -4.43 -23.14 -14.25
N ALA A 260 -3.85 -24.34 -14.13
CA ALA A 260 -3.82 -25.32 -15.20
C ALA A 260 -5.17 -26.05 -15.18
N GLU A 261 -6.01 -25.79 -16.18
CA GLU A 261 -6.90 -26.81 -16.72
C GLU A 261 -6.33 -27.27 -18.06
N THR A 262 -5.66 -28.43 -17.98
CA THR A 262 -5.47 -29.49 -18.98
C THR A 262 -5.09 -29.16 -20.44
N GLY A 263 -3.85 -29.51 -20.81
CA GLY A 263 -3.39 -29.78 -22.18
C GLY A 263 -1.86 -29.81 -22.25
N LYS A 264 -1.27 -30.97 -22.50
CA LYS A 264 0.10 -31.37 -22.15
C LYS A 264 1.12 -31.22 -23.30
N ASP A 265 2.33 -30.72 -23.00
CA ASP A 265 3.68 -31.15 -23.48
C ASP A 265 4.68 -29.96 -23.46
N CYS A 266 5.69 -29.93 -22.58
CA CYS A 266 7.03 -30.59 -22.63
C CYS A 266 8.12 -29.69 -23.25
N CYS A 267 8.83 -28.93 -22.40
CA CYS A 267 10.30 -28.94 -22.25
C CYS A 267 10.78 -27.88 -21.23
N PRO A 268 11.53 -28.25 -20.18
CA PRO A 268 12.22 -27.33 -19.29
C PRO A 268 13.69 -27.15 -19.69
N THR A 269 14.22 -25.93 -19.67
CA THR A 269 15.63 -25.67 -19.35
C THR A 269 15.83 -24.21 -18.93
N GLU A 270 16.76 -24.05 -18.01
CA GLU A 270 17.03 -22.90 -17.16
C GLU A 270 17.59 -21.66 -17.90
N SER A 271 17.44 -20.52 -17.22
CA SER A 271 18.33 -19.36 -17.27
C SER A 271 18.48 -18.63 -18.61
N THR A 272 17.63 -17.62 -18.84
CA THR A 272 18.06 -16.22 -18.81
C THR A 272 16.83 -15.32 -18.86
N VAL A 273 16.91 -14.25 -18.09
CA VAL A 273 15.93 -13.20 -17.82
C VAL A 273 15.05 -12.86 -19.05
N ALA A 274 13.79 -13.31 -19.04
CA ALA A 274 12.74 -12.70 -19.84
C ALA A 274 12.32 -11.40 -19.15
N GLU A 275 12.92 -10.29 -19.56
CA GLU A 275 12.40 -8.96 -19.21
C GLU A 275 11.08 -8.73 -19.96
N ASP A 276 9.99 -8.70 -19.20
CA ASP A 276 8.70 -8.17 -19.62
C ASP A 276 8.84 -6.69 -20.01
N CYS A 277 8.99 -6.42 -21.31
CA CYS A 277 8.93 -5.09 -21.88
C CYS A 277 7.48 -4.58 -21.88
N CYS A 278 7.13 -3.78 -20.86
CA CYS A 278 6.21 -2.62 -20.90
C CYS A 278 5.50 -2.39 -19.55
N ALA A 279 6.27 -2.06 -18.52
CA ALA A 279 5.80 -1.20 -17.43
C ALA A 279 6.42 0.20 -17.61
N PRO A 280 5.74 1.30 -17.20
CA PRO A 280 6.27 2.64 -17.40
C PRO A 280 7.53 2.84 -16.56
N THR A 281 8.68 2.97 -17.21
CA THR A 281 9.95 3.41 -16.62
C THR A 281 9.92 4.93 -16.38
N GLY A 282 8.96 5.39 -15.60
CA GLY A 282 9.32 6.38 -14.60
C GLY A 282 10.24 5.67 -13.62
N LYS A 283 11.25 6.34 -13.06
CA LYS A 283 12.04 5.76 -11.96
C LYS A 283 11.12 5.43 -10.77
N ARG A 284 10.42 4.29 -10.80
CA ARG A 284 10.00 3.59 -9.59
C ARG A 284 11.24 2.81 -9.19
N LEU A 285 12.10 3.43 -8.38
CA LEU A 285 13.24 2.77 -7.75
C LEU A 285 12.85 1.56 -6.86
N PHE A 286 11.55 1.27 -6.73
CA PHE A 286 11.04 0.16 -5.94
C PHE A 286 10.07 -0.67 -6.79
N ASN A 287 10.54 -1.87 -7.16
CA ASN A 287 9.74 -2.94 -7.72
C ASN A 287 8.52 -3.21 -6.79
N MET A 288 7.30 -3.21 -7.32
CA MET A 288 6.08 -3.28 -6.51
C MET A 288 5.98 -4.59 -5.70
N MET A 289 6.65 -5.66 -6.15
CA MET A 289 6.81 -6.89 -5.36
C MET A 289 7.87 -6.78 -4.26
N SER A 290 8.95 -6.04 -4.46
CA SER A 290 9.97 -5.84 -3.41
C SER A 290 9.47 -4.90 -2.32
N MET A 291 8.63 -3.91 -2.67
CA MET A 291 8.04 -3.00 -1.69
C MET A 291 7.06 -3.71 -0.74
N ASN A 292 6.24 -4.64 -1.23
CA ASN A 292 5.38 -5.45 -0.35
C ASN A 292 6.19 -6.34 0.59
N LYS A 293 7.32 -6.91 0.11
CA LYS A 293 8.23 -7.70 0.95
C LYS A 293 8.96 -6.83 1.98
N VAL A 294 9.49 -5.68 1.57
CA VAL A 294 10.17 -4.73 2.47
C VAL A 294 9.21 -4.19 3.52
N MET A 295 7.97 -3.85 3.12
CA MET A 295 6.92 -3.44 4.06
C MET A 295 6.58 -4.56 5.04
N LEU A 296 6.45 -5.80 4.58
CA LEU A 296 6.16 -6.95 5.45
C LEU A 296 7.29 -7.19 6.46
N TRP A 297 8.55 -7.16 6.03
CA TRP A 297 9.70 -7.25 6.93
C TRP A 297 9.80 -6.04 7.87
N GLY A 298 9.46 -4.84 7.41
CA GLY A 298 9.40 -3.63 8.23
C GLY A 298 8.36 -3.75 9.35
N VAL A 299 7.14 -4.18 9.03
CA VAL A 299 6.08 -4.42 10.02
C VAL A 299 6.47 -5.53 10.99
N THR A 300 7.14 -6.58 10.50
CA THR A 300 7.61 -7.69 11.34
C THR A 300 8.66 -7.24 12.34
N MET A 301 9.65 -6.44 11.91
CA MET A 301 10.68 -5.88 12.79
C MET A 301 10.09 -4.94 13.83
N LEU A 302 9.14 -4.08 13.42
CA LEU A 302 8.43 -3.20 14.34
C LEU A 302 7.64 -3.99 15.39
N ALA A 303 6.90 -5.02 14.97
CA ALA A 303 6.14 -5.88 15.87
C ALA A 303 7.06 -6.59 16.89
N ILE A 304 8.21 -7.12 16.44
CA ILE A 304 9.24 -7.71 17.32
C ILE A 304 9.72 -6.66 18.32
N ALA A 305 10.10 -5.46 17.86
CA ALA A 305 10.55 -4.39 18.74
C ALA A 305 9.52 -4.03 19.84
N PHE A 306 8.23 -3.93 19.50
CA PHE A 306 7.17 -3.68 20.48
C PHE A 306 6.92 -4.87 21.42
N LEU A 307 7.10 -6.11 20.97
CA LEU A 307 6.96 -7.28 21.84
C LEU A 307 8.04 -7.32 22.93
N PHE A 308 9.27 -6.94 22.56
CA PHE A 308 10.41 -6.85 23.48
C PHE A 308 10.50 -5.52 24.22
N PHE A 309 9.73 -4.50 23.81
CA PHE A 309 9.76 -3.18 24.46
C PHE A 309 9.55 -3.26 25.99
N PRO A 310 8.58 -4.04 26.53
CA PRO A 310 8.38 -4.10 27.98
C PRO A 310 9.57 -4.68 28.76
N SER A 311 10.35 -5.60 28.16
CA SER A 311 11.58 -6.12 28.77
C SER A 311 12.78 -5.17 28.66
N TYR A 312 12.66 -4.08 27.90
CA TYR A 312 13.71 -3.05 27.75
C TYR A 312 13.36 -1.72 28.41
N VAL A 313 12.08 -1.47 28.71
CA VAL A 313 11.62 -0.25 29.38
C VAL A 313 12.22 -0.12 30.78
N GLY A 314 12.41 -1.21 31.52
CA GLY A 314 13.09 -1.22 32.83
C GLY A 314 14.54 -0.71 32.75
N VAL A 315 15.25 -1.05 31.67
CA VAL A 315 16.62 -0.59 31.41
C VAL A 315 16.66 0.88 30.95
N PHE A 316 15.62 1.37 30.26
CA PHE A 316 15.60 2.70 29.64
C PHE A 316 15.00 3.79 30.53
N LEU A 317 14.06 3.46 31.43
CA LEU A 317 13.49 4.39 32.42
C LEU A 317 14.30 4.46 33.72
N GLY A 318 15.43 3.76 33.77
CA GLY A 318 16.36 3.84 34.88
C GLY A 318 15.87 3.03 36.08
N THR A 319 16.74 2.14 36.53
CA THR A 319 16.93 1.87 37.96
C THR A 319 16.90 3.21 38.68
N ALA A 320 15.75 3.55 39.29
CA ALA A 320 15.68 4.61 40.28
C ALA A 320 16.79 4.32 41.29
N ASP A 321 17.68 5.29 41.51
CA ASP A 321 18.86 5.20 42.35
C ASP A 321 18.69 4.16 43.47
N ASP A 322 19.51 3.10 43.42
CA ASP A 322 19.70 2.17 44.52
C ASP A 322 20.24 2.96 45.72
N ALA A 323 19.34 3.58 46.47
CA ALA A 323 19.58 3.91 47.86
C ALA A 323 19.71 2.57 48.58
N VAL A 324 20.94 2.05 48.64
CA VAL A 324 21.25 0.79 49.31
C VAL A 324 20.77 0.89 50.75
N VAL A 325 19.79 0.07 51.10
CA VAL A 325 19.28 -0.03 52.47
C VAL A 325 20.44 -0.49 53.36
N SER A 326 21.01 0.45 54.12
CA SER A 326 22.19 0.22 54.96
C SER A 326 21.82 -0.29 56.35
N GLU A 327 22.77 -0.87 57.09
CA GLU A 327 22.55 -1.40 58.45
C GLU A 327 22.19 -0.31 59.49
N ASN A 328 22.45 0.96 59.15
CA ASN A 328 22.16 2.13 59.98
C ASN A 328 20.75 2.72 59.75
N MET A 329 19.75 1.89 59.42
CA MET A 329 18.37 2.30 59.23
C MET A 329 17.42 1.25 59.83
N ASN A 330 16.23 1.67 60.24
CA ASN A 330 15.17 0.71 60.54
C ASN A 330 14.69 0.12 59.21
N GLN A 331 14.57 -1.21 59.13
CA GLN A 331 14.21 -1.91 57.91
C GLN A 331 12.86 -2.59 58.07
N ALA A 332 11.96 -2.40 57.11
CA ALA A 332 10.70 -3.11 57.04
C ALA A 332 10.54 -3.79 55.68
N VAL A 333 10.07 -5.03 55.70
CA VAL A 333 9.77 -5.82 54.50
C VAL A 333 8.25 -5.87 54.33
N PHE A 334 7.77 -5.42 53.18
CA PHE A 334 6.37 -5.48 52.78
C PHE A 334 6.19 -6.48 51.65
N LYS A 335 5.26 -7.43 51.82
CA LYS A 335 4.80 -8.30 50.73
C LYS A 335 3.79 -7.56 49.89
N ILE A 336 3.97 -7.57 48.58
CA ILE A 336 3.11 -6.86 47.65
C ILE A 336 2.37 -7.89 46.78
N GLU A 337 1.04 -7.80 46.77
CA GLU A 337 0.17 -8.61 45.94
C GLU A 337 -0.25 -7.83 44.69
N GLY A 338 -0.24 -8.49 43.53
CA GLY A 338 -0.65 -7.89 42.26
C GLY A 338 0.45 -7.20 41.45
N MET A 339 1.73 -7.44 41.76
CA MET A 339 2.85 -6.94 40.96
C MET A 339 2.97 -7.78 39.68
N THR A 340 2.67 -7.19 38.51
CA THR A 340 2.56 -7.93 37.24
C THR A 340 3.66 -7.64 36.22
N CYS A 341 4.50 -6.64 36.47
CA CYS A 341 5.59 -6.26 35.58
C CYS A 341 6.75 -5.59 36.34
N GLU A 342 7.97 -5.67 35.80
CA GLU A 342 9.15 -4.91 36.27
C GLU A 342 8.91 -3.39 36.24
N GLY A 343 8.02 -2.91 35.37
CA GLY A 343 7.57 -1.51 35.42
C GLY A 343 6.72 -1.16 36.64
N CYS A 344 6.06 -2.13 37.28
CA CYS A 344 5.30 -1.90 38.50
C CYS A 344 6.22 -1.70 39.71
N SER A 345 7.40 -2.34 39.75
CA SER A 345 8.33 -2.20 40.87
C SER A 345 8.96 -0.80 40.92
N THR A 346 9.22 -0.18 39.75
CA THR A 346 9.75 1.19 39.68
C THR A 346 8.72 2.24 40.08
N ILE A 347 7.48 2.11 39.61
CA ILE A 347 6.38 3.01 40.01
C ILE A 347 6.10 2.89 41.51
N LEU A 348 6.11 1.67 42.04
CA LEU A 348 5.92 1.42 43.47
C LEU A 348 7.07 1.99 44.31
N ALA A 349 8.32 1.81 43.87
CA ALA A 349 9.49 2.37 44.55
C ALA A 349 9.40 3.89 44.69
N GLU A 350 8.99 4.59 43.63
CA GLU A 350 8.83 6.05 43.63
C GLU A 350 7.67 6.50 44.54
N ALA A 351 6.54 5.75 44.54
CA ALA A 351 5.40 6.04 45.40
C ALA A 351 5.77 5.92 46.89
N ILE A 352 6.47 4.84 47.27
CA ILE A 352 6.89 4.61 48.66
C ILE A 352 7.98 5.61 49.08
N LYS A 353 8.89 5.98 48.17
CA LYS A 353 9.94 7.00 48.44
C LYS A 353 9.36 8.38 48.75
N THR A 354 8.16 8.68 48.25
CA THR A 354 7.47 9.95 48.50
C THR A 354 6.74 9.98 49.87
N ALA A 355 6.61 8.83 50.54
CA ALA A 355 5.97 8.74 51.85
C ALA A 355 6.84 9.39 52.96
N PRO A 356 6.23 10.01 53.98
CA PRO A 356 6.97 10.64 55.08
C PRO A 356 7.81 9.61 55.85
N GLY A 357 9.05 9.95 56.18
CA GLY A 357 9.93 9.10 56.99
C GLY A 357 10.65 7.97 56.24
N VAL A 358 10.45 7.84 54.92
CA VAL A 358 11.16 6.87 54.07
C VAL A 358 12.44 7.48 53.50
N LEU A 359 13.57 6.79 53.71
CA LEU A 359 14.91 7.22 53.24
C LEU A 359 15.39 6.42 52.03
N ALA A 360 15.05 5.14 51.98
CA ALA A 360 15.50 4.21 50.95
C ALA A 360 14.40 3.19 50.67
N VAL A 361 14.24 2.82 49.40
CA VAL A 361 13.29 1.79 48.97
C VAL A 361 13.95 0.94 47.91
N HIS A 362 13.91 -0.37 48.11
CA HIS A 362 14.29 -1.36 47.09
C HIS A 362 13.13 -2.33 46.91
N VAL A 363 12.60 -2.43 45.69
CA VAL A 363 11.49 -3.32 45.36
C VAL A 363 12.00 -4.46 44.51
N ASP A 364 11.93 -5.68 45.04
CA ASP A 364 12.26 -6.91 44.33
C ASP A 364 11.01 -7.44 43.62
N TYR A 365 11.02 -7.35 42.29
CA TYR A 365 9.94 -7.83 41.44
C TYR A 365 9.81 -9.36 41.45
N GLU A 366 10.93 -10.10 41.47
CA GLU A 366 10.90 -11.57 41.42
C GLU A 366 10.40 -12.17 42.73
N ALA A 367 10.76 -11.55 43.87
CA ALA A 367 10.29 -11.96 45.19
C ALA A 367 8.89 -11.43 45.54
N GLY A 368 8.46 -10.33 44.90
CA GLY A 368 7.21 -9.63 45.25
C GLY A 368 7.29 -8.92 46.60
N GLU A 369 8.47 -8.41 46.94
CA GLU A 369 8.78 -7.81 48.25
C GLU A 369 9.35 -6.39 48.08
N ALA A 370 8.96 -5.48 48.97
CA ALA A 370 9.51 -4.14 49.06
C ALA A 370 10.27 -3.99 50.39
N LEU A 371 11.56 -3.69 50.30
CA LEU A 371 12.44 -3.37 51.42
C LEU A 371 12.47 -1.85 51.59
N VAL A 372 11.97 -1.38 52.74
CA VAL A 372 11.88 0.06 53.06
C VAL A 372 12.80 0.38 54.22
N GLY A 373 13.71 1.33 54.01
CA GLY A 373 14.58 1.91 55.02
C GLY A 373 14.01 3.23 55.55
N THR A 374 13.85 3.33 56.87
CA THR A 374 13.37 4.55 57.55
C THR A 374 14.37 5.04 58.59
N GLU A 375 14.19 6.27 59.07
CA GLU A 375 15.02 6.86 60.12
C GLU A 375 15.05 5.98 61.39
N ILE A 376 16.22 5.87 62.03
CA ILE A 376 16.42 5.06 63.26
C ILE A 376 15.62 5.63 64.44
N CYS A 377 15.46 6.96 64.50
CA CYS A 377 14.87 7.67 65.64
C CYS A 377 13.35 7.46 65.79
N CYS A 378 12.67 6.98 64.74
CA CYS A 378 11.22 6.87 64.68
C CYS A 378 10.79 5.44 64.31
N PRO A 379 9.64 4.96 64.82
CA PRO A 379 9.04 3.72 64.36
C PRO A 379 8.66 3.83 62.88
N VAL A 380 8.72 2.72 62.15
CA VAL A 380 8.35 2.64 60.72
C VAL A 380 6.88 3.06 60.57
N PRO A 381 6.55 4.06 59.71
CA PRO A 381 5.17 4.52 59.51
C PRO A 381 4.41 3.53 58.61
N GLU A 382 3.99 2.41 59.18
CA GLU A 382 3.32 1.31 58.48
C GLU A 382 2.05 1.78 57.74
N GLU A 383 1.19 2.56 58.40
CA GLU A 383 -0.07 3.03 57.81
C GLU A 383 0.15 3.93 56.58
N GLU A 384 1.14 4.82 56.62
CA GLU A 384 1.44 5.75 55.52
C GLU A 384 2.03 5.01 54.31
N ILE A 385 2.87 4.01 54.57
CA ILE A 385 3.46 3.17 53.52
C ILE A 385 2.38 2.29 52.88
N LEU A 386 1.47 1.69 53.67
CA LEU A 386 0.35 0.91 53.14
C LEU A 386 -0.60 1.78 52.31
N LEU A 387 -0.88 3.01 52.74
CA LEU A 387 -1.66 3.98 51.95
C LEU A 387 -0.96 4.35 50.63
N ALA A 388 0.36 4.51 50.62
CA ALA A 388 1.12 4.76 49.39
C ALA A 388 1.05 3.57 48.42
N ILE A 389 1.09 2.33 48.95
CA ILE A 389 0.93 1.10 48.17
C ILE A 389 -0.48 1.02 47.55
N GLU A 390 -1.52 1.34 48.33
CA GLU A 390 -2.91 1.38 47.84
C GLU A 390 -3.12 2.48 46.78
N GLN A 391 -2.52 3.65 46.96
CA GLN A 391 -2.55 4.72 45.96
C GLN A 391 -1.84 4.35 44.65
N ALA A 392 -0.83 3.48 44.73
CA ALA A 392 -0.20 2.88 43.56
C ALA A 392 -1.06 1.77 42.91
N GLY A 393 -2.23 1.44 43.49
CA GLY A 393 -3.17 0.44 42.97
C GLY A 393 -2.79 -1.00 43.30
N LEU A 394 -1.93 -1.21 44.29
CA LEU A 394 -1.45 -2.52 44.74
C LEU A 394 -1.92 -2.79 46.17
N ASN A 395 -1.92 -4.06 46.58
CA ASN A 395 -2.21 -4.44 47.96
C ASN A 395 -0.93 -4.89 48.65
N GLY A 396 -0.69 -4.41 49.87
CA GLY A 396 0.51 -4.72 50.63
C GLY A 396 0.20 -5.27 52.01
N LYS A 397 1.10 -6.10 52.55
CA LYS A 397 1.10 -6.47 53.98
C LYS A 397 2.52 -6.51 54.51
N GLN A 398 2.74 -5.94 55.69
CA GLN A 398 4.05 -6.02 56.34
C GLN A 398 4.36 -7.46 56.78
N LEU A 399 5.54 -7.96 56.42
CA LEU A 399 6.04 -9.28 56.80
C LEU A 399 6.91 -9.23 58.05
N SER A 400 7.80 -8.24 58.13
CA SER A 400 8.71 -8.09 59.27
C SER A 400 9.26 -6.66 59.37
N SER A 401 9.59 -6.22 60.59
CA SER A 401 10.37 -5.01 60.86
C SER A 401 11.57 -5.34 61.73
N ARG A 402 12.74 -4.83 61.38
CA ARG A 402 13.96 -4.87 62.19
C ARG A 402 14.30 -3.44 62.61
N SER A 403 14.21 -3.16 63.92
CA SER A 403 14.70 -1.89 64.45
C SER A 403 16.16 -2.02 64.86
N SER A 404 17.03 -1.15 64.35
CA SER A 404 18.41 -1.07 64.82
C SER A 404 18.42 -0.30 66.15
N SER A 405 18.26 -1.02 67.27
CA SER A 405 18.45 -0.44 68.60
C SER A 405 19.93 -0.14 68.80
N ASN A 406 20.29 1.14 68.91
CA ASN A 406 21.62 1.59 69.34
C ASN A 406 22.07 0.78 70.56
N GLN A 407 23.25 0.17 70.45
CA GLN A 407 24.04 -0.25 71.61
C GLN A 407 25.01 0.88 71.96
#